data_AF-A0A937BE66-F1
#
_entry.id   AF-A0A937BE66-F1
#
_cell.length_a   1.000
_cell.length_b   1.000
_cell.length_c   1.000
_cell.angle_alpha   90.00
_cell.angle_beta   90.00
_cell.angle_gamma   90.00
#
_symmetry.space_group_name_H-M   'P 1'
#
loop_
_entity.id
_entity.type
_entity.pdbx_description
1 polymer ?
#
loop_
_entity_poly.entity_id
_entity_poly.type
_entity_poly.pdbx_seq_one_letter_code
_entity_poly.pdbx_strand_id
1 'polypeptide(L)'
;MKRILILIQLSCLLPMLATADIPVFDVVKLKMDNEIVYLRFESMGVLRNGDFCYYDYQGEYIGEVKDVVHRIFKNPGVYTYYRELHKIDVRNVPDIMDGPKEILFILKSEFNIDKVVNPDSVEIISVENGNVYGYTYSDDLKEEDNTWLTKYKIEKLFEFVDEGICHMNLYAIDGAVNEQRKRVLKDILDQAAKENSNRLQEELHKLYKQRIIMIGFCSC
;
A
#
# COMPACT_ATOMS: atom_id res chain seq x y z
N MET A 1 45.70 -8.18 15.43
CA MET A 1 44.26 -8.06 15.74
C MET A 1 43.54 -7.46 14.53
N LYS A 2 42.87 -8.31 13.73
CA LYS A 2 42.05 -7.90 12.59
C LYS A 2 40.76 -7.26 13.13
N ARG A 3 40.60 -5.94 12.93
CA ARG A 3 39.32 -5.28 13.16
C ARG A 3 38.37 -5.68 12.04
N ILE A 4 37.39 -6.50 12.36
CA ILE A 4 36.23 -6.76 11.52
C ILE A 4 35.42 -5.45 11.53
N LEU A 5 35.53 -4.67 10.46
CA LEU A 5 34.53 -3.65 10.16
C LEU A 5 33.30 -4.39 9.66
N ILE A 6 32.31 -4.58 10.53
CA ILE A 6 30.93 -4.80 10.10
C ILE A 6 30.43 -3.41 9.71
N LEU A 7 30.68 -3.02 8.46
CA LEU A 7 29.97 -1.92 7.83
C LEU A 7 28.59 -2.46 7.50
N ILE A 8 27.65 -2.10 8.35
CA ILE A 8 26.21 -2.32 8.21
C ILE A 8 25.78 -1.77 6.84
N GLN A 9 25.68 -2.65 5.84
CA GLN A 9 25.00 -2.41 4.56
C GLN A 9 23.48 -2.39 4.78
N LEU A 10 23.00 -1.51 5.66
CA LEU A 10 21.57 -1.35 5.97
C LEU A 10 21.03 -0.03 5.42
N SER A 11 21.71 0.58 4.45
CA SER A 11 21.45 1.96 4.01
C SER A 11 20.81 2.10 2.62
N CYS A 12 20.52 1.01 1.90
CA CYS A 12 19.94 1.10 0.55
C CYS A 12 18.44 0.76 0.45
N LEU A 13 17.83 0.16 1.47
CA LEU A 13 16.42 -0.30 1.42
C LEU A 13 15.45 0.38 2.41
N LEU A 14 15.97 1.25 3.28
CA LEU A 14 15.16 2.17 4.09
C LEU A 14 14.10 2.96 3.31
N PRO A 15 14.33 3.44 2.07
CA PRO A 15 13.30 4.20 1.36
C PRO A 15 12.13 3.33 0.86
N MET A 16 12.34 2.04 0.54
CA MET A 16 11.24 1.17 0.12
C MET A 16 10.38 0.68 1.28
N LEU A 17 10.97 0.52 2.46
CA LEU A 17 10.22 0.32 3.70
C LEU A 17 9.38 1.57 4.03
N ALA A 18 9.89 2.76 3.75
CA ALA A 18 9.13 4.00 3.92
C ALA A 18 7.93 4.12 2.95
N THR A 19 7.96 3.44 1.79
CA THR A 19 6.84 3.38 0.85
C THR A 19 5.87 2.23 1.15
N ALA A 20 6.16 1.38 2.13
CA ALA A 20 5.27 0.28 2.47
C ALA A 20 4.09 0.77 3.31
N ASP A 21 2.91 0.25 3.01
CA ASP A 21 1.64 0.52 3.69
C ASP A 21 1.53 -0.21 5.03
N ILE A 22 2.45 0.07 5.95
CA ILE A 22 2.51 -0.47 7.32
C ILE A 22 1.82 0.53 8.27
N PRO A 23 0.95 0.18 9.25
CA PRO A 23 0.30 -1.09 9.64
C PRO A 23 -1.21 -1.12 9.26
N VAL A 24 -2.06 -1.93 9.92
CA VAL A 24 -3.54 -1.94 9.72
C VAL A 24 -4.12 -0.53 9.84
N PHE A 25 -4.70 -0.02 8.75
CA PHE A 25 -5.28 1.32 8.73
C PHE A 25 -6.73 1.34 8.27
N ASP A 26 -7.44 2.38 8.67
CA ASP A 26 -8.72 2.76 8.06
C ASP A 26 -8.50 3.92 7.08
N VAL A 27 -9.32 3.96 6.04
CA VAL A 27 -9.37 5.05 5.08
C VAL A 27 -10.70 5.78 5.23
N VAL A 28 -10.63 7.07 5.57
CA VAL A 28 -11.80 7.93 5.63
C VAL A 28 -11.82 8.86 4.43
N LYS A 29 -12.93 8.85 3.69
CA LYS A 29 -13.21 9.81 2.63
C LYS A 29 -13.90 11.02 3.24
N LEU A 30 -13.30 12.18 3.03
CA LEU A 30 -13.74 13.46 3.59
C LEU A 30 -14.05 14.44 2.46
N LYS A 31 -15.01 15.33 2.70
CA LYS A 31 -15.20 16.55 1.90
C LYS A 31 -14.78 17.75 2.73
N MET A 32 -13.81 18.49 2.22
CA MET A 32 -13.20 19.67 2.85
C MET A 32 -13.09 20.79 1.83
N ASP A 33 -13.65 21.96 2.10
CA ASP A 33 -13.58 23.12 1.20
C ASP A 33 -13.99 22.81 -0.27
N ASN A 34 -15.02 21.96 -0.45
CA ASN A 34 -15.49 21.41 -1.73
C ASN A 34 -14.53 20.45 -2.46
N GLU A 35 -13.44 20.04 -1.83
CA GLU A 35 -12.53 19.01 -2.32
C GLU A 35 -12.77 17.69 -1.62
N ILE A 36 -12.57 16.59 -2.34
CA ILE A 36 -12.51 15.25 -1.76
C ILE A 36 -11.08 14.96 -1.36
N VAL A 37 -10.89 14.50 -0.13
CA VAL A 37 -9.60 14.06 0.39
C VAL A 37 -9.76 12.74 1.12
N TYR A 38 -8.66 12.01 1.23
CA TYR A 38 -8.60 10.74 1.94
C TYR A 38 -7.65 10.89 3.12
N LEU A 39 -8.10 10.46 4.28
CA LEU A 39 -7.33 10.43 5.51
C LEU A 39 -7.06 8.98 5.88
N ARG A 40 -5.81 8.67 6.21
CA ARG A 40 -5.36 7.38 6.72
C ARG A 40 -4.99 7.51 8.19
N PHE A 41 -5.44 6.58 9.02
CA PHE A 41 -4.96 6.43 10.40
C PHE A 41 -5.07 4.97 10.86
N GLU A 42 -4.32 4.62 11.91
CA GLU A 42 -4.34 3.30 12.52
C GLU A 42 -5.74 2.93 13.00
N SER A 43 -6.22 1.73 12.65
CA SER A 43 -7.57 1.33 12.98
C SER A 43 -7.76 1.19 14.49
N MET A 44 -8.88 1.70 15.00
CA MET A 44 -9.21 1.64 16.44
C MET A 44 -10.03 0.42 16.84
N GLY A 45 -10.46 -0.40 15.87
CA GLY A 45 -11.28 -1.58 16.11
C GLY A 45 -11.88 -2.13 14.81
N VAL A 46 -12.92 -2.94 14.94
CA VAL A 46 -13.65 -3.49 13.80
C VAL A 46 -14.69 -2.47 13.32
N LEU A 47 -14.62 -2.08 12.06
CA LEU A 47 -15.68 -1.31 11.41
C LEU A 47 -16.70 -2.28 10.81
N ARG A 48 -17.98 -1.94 10.93
CA ARG A 48 -19.05 -2.64 10.21
C ARG A 48 -19.38 -1.85 8.94
N ASN A 49 -19.64 -2.58 7.85
CA ASN A 49 -19.92 -1.95 6.56
C ASN A 49 -21.06 -0.92 6.66
N GLY A 50 -20.77 0.32 6.28
CA GLY A 50 -21.75 1.41 6.21
C GLY A 50 -22.03 2.11 7.55
N ASP A 51 -21.29 1.76 8.60
CA ASP A 51 -21.36 2.40 9.91
C ASP A 51 -20.11 3.26 10.16
N PHE A 52 -20.28 4.40 10.84
CA PHE A 52 -19.21 5.24 11.35
C PHE A 52 -18.83 4.92 12.80
N CYS A 53 -19.18 3.73 13.31
CA CYS A 53 -18.84 3.25 14.64
C CYS A 53 -17.79 2.14 14.60
N TYR A 54 -16.96 2.14 15.64
CA TYR A 54 -16.02 1.09 15.96
C TYR A 54 -16.61 0.12 16.98
N TYR A 55 -16.27 -1.15 16.80
CA TYR A 55 -16.58 -2.24 17.72
C TYR A 55 -15.31 -3.00 18.11
N ASP A 56 -15.32 -3.64 19.28
CA ASP A 56 -14.30 -4.64 19.62
C ASP A 56 -14.56 -5.98 18.89
N TYR A 57 -13.68 -6.96 19.13
CA TYR A 57 -13.79 -8.29 18.51
C TYR A 57 -14.99 -9.11 19.01
N GLN A 58 -15.58 -8.72 20.14
CA GLN A 58 -16.78 -9.30 20.71
C GLN A 58 -18.05 -8.63 20.14
N GLY A 59 -17.89 -7.51 19.44
CA GLY A 59 -18.95 -6.76 18.80
C GLY A 59 -19.56 -5.67 19.68
N GLU A 60 -18.92 -5.33 20.80
CA GLU A 60 -19.31 -4.25 21.70
C GLU A 60 -18.83 -2.90 21.16
N TYR A 61 -19.65 -1.86 21.33
CA TYR A 61 -19.35 -0.52 20.84
C TYR A 61 -18.19 0.12 21.61
N ILE A 62 -17.23 0.71 20.88
CA ILE A 62 -16.04 1.36 21.49
C ILE A 62 -15.86 2.84 21.11
N GLY A 63 -16.55 3.34 20.07
CA GLY A 63 -16.48 4.75 19.71
C GLY A 63 -16.94 5.07 18.28
N GLU A 64 -16.87 6.34 17.89
CA GLU A 64 -17.22 6.82 16.55
C GLU A 64 -15.98 7.27 15.77
N VAL A 65 -15.97 7.01 14.46
CA VAL A 65 -14.99 7.54 13.49
C VAL A 65 -14.95 9.07 13.55
N LYS A 66 -16.09 9.70 13.78
CA LYS A 66 -16.20 11.16 13.90
C LYS A 66 -15.32 11.70 15.02
N ASP A 67 -15.30 11.05 16.19
CA ASP A 67 -14.48 11.48 17.33
C ASP A 67 -12.97 11.39 17.02
N VAL A 68 -12.58 10.36 16.26
CA VAL A 68 -11.19 10.18 15.80
C VAL A 68 -10.81 11.30 14.85
N VAL A 69 -11.61 11.54 13.81
CA VAL A 69 -11.39 12.60 12.81
C VAL A 69 -11.35 13.98 13.48
N HIS A 70 -12.24 14.26 14.43
CA HIS A 70 -12.26 15.50 15.19
C HIS A 70 -10.99 15.71 16.02
N ARG A 71 -10.41 14.64 16.56
CA ARG A 71 -9.14 14.68 17.30
C ARG A 71 -7.96 14.92 16.37
N ILE A 72 -7.96 14.31 15.19
CA ILE A 72 -6.95 14.48 14.16
C ILE A 72 -6.85 15.95 13.75
N PHE A 73 -7.98 16.61 13.47
CA PHE A 73 -7.99 18.01 13.06
C PHE A 73 -7.53 19.03 14.11
N LYS A 74 -7.44 18.62 15.38
CA LYS A 74 -6.85 19.43 16.45
C LYS A 74 -5.33 19.36 16.50
N ASN A 75 -4.71 18.44 15.75
CA ASN A 75 -3.27 18.17 15.75
C ASN A 75 -2.69 18.31 14.33
N PRO A 76 -2.54 19.56 13.82
CA PRO A 76 -2.03 19.80 12.47
C PRO A 76 -0.59 19.26 12.31
N GLY A 77 -0.26 18.85 11.08
CA GLY A 77 1.07 18.33 10.72
C GLY A 77 1.40 16.93 11.24
N VAL A 78 0.49 16.25 11.95
CA VAL A 78 0.71 14.89 12.48
C VAL A 78 0.21 13.81 11.52
N TYR A 79 -0.85 14.10 10.77
CA TYR A 79 -1.53 13.12 9.93
C TYR A 79 -1.36 13.44 8.46
N THR A 80 -1.16 12.39 7.68
CA THR A 80 -1.01 12.43 6.23
C THR A 80 -2.36 12.31 5.54
N TYR A 81 -2.57 13.15 4.53
CA TYR A 81 -3.76 13.17 3.70
C TYR A 81 -3.38 12.85 2.25
N TYR A 82 -4.36 12.40 1.48
CA TYR A 82 -4.18 11.95 0.10
C TYR A 82 -5.27 12.53 -0.79
N ARG A 83 -4.93 12.86 -2.04
CA ARG A 83 -5.91 13.36 -3.01
C ARG A 83 -6.61 12.25 -3.77
N GLU A 84 -6.01 11.07 -3.79
CA GLU A 84 -6.47 9.95 -4.59
C GLU A 84 -6.50 8.67 -3.75
N LEU A 85 -7.53 7.87 -4.00
CA LEU A 85 -7.64 6.50 -3.55
C LEU A 85 -7.94 5.65 -4.77
N HIS A 86 -7.10 4.67 -5.03
CA HIS A 86 -7.31 3.64 -6.06
C HIS A 86 -7.59 2.31 -5.36
N LYS A 87 -8.71 1.67 -5.68
CA LYS A 87 -9.04 0.35 -5.18
C LYS A 87 -8.69 -0.71 -6.21
N ILE A 88 -7.66 -1.50 -5.93
CA ILE A 88 -7.17 -2.52 -6.85
C ILE A 88 -7.71 -3.88 -6.46
N ASP A 89 -8.45 -4.50 -7.36
CA ASP A 89 -8.98 -5.83 -7.19
C ASP A 89 -7.91 -6.88 -7.53
N VAL A 90 -7.46 -7.55 -6.48
CA VAL A 90 -6.37 -8.51 -6.52
C VAL A 90 -6.83 -9.94 -6.22
N ARG A 91 -8.14 -10.22 -6.30
CA ARG A 91 -8.71 -11.57 -6.05
C ARG A 91 -8.09 -12.70 -6.88
N ASN A 92 -7.58 -12.36 -8.06
CA ASN A 92 -6.97 -13.31 -9.00
C ASN A 92 -5.45 -13.39 -8.87
N VAL A 93 -4.83 -12.53 -8.06
CA VAL A 93 -3.39 -12.51 -7.87
C VAL A 93 -3.03 -13.62 -6.87
N PRO A 94 -2.18 -14.59 -7.25
CA PRO A 94 -1.83 -15.70 -6.36
C PRO A 94 -0.92 -15.24 -5.22
N ASP A 95 -0.94 -16.01 -4.13
CA ASP A 95 -0.07 -15.84 -2.95
C ASP A 95 -0.19 -14.49 -2.24
N ILE A 96 -1.26 -13.72 -2.51
CA ILE A 96 -1.63 -12.62 -1.64
C ILE A 96 -2.13 -13.22 -0.34
N MET A 97 -1.41 -12.97 0.76
CA MET A 97 -1.66 -13.61 2.06
C MET A 97 -3.15 -13.71 2.36
N ASP A 98 -3.59 -14.92 2.73
CA ASP A 98 -4.97 -15.29 3.06
C ASP A 98 -5.53 -14.37 4.16
N GLY A 99 -6.08 -13.25 3.72
CA GLY A 99 -6.84 -12.31 4.52
C GLY A 99 -8.12 -11.94 3.75
N PRO A 100 -9.15 -11.45 4.42
CA PRO A 100 -10.50 -11.27 3.86
C PRO A 100 -10.61 -10.15 2.80
N LYS A 101 -9.51 -9.70 2.18
CA LYS A 101 -9.52 -8.54 1.28
C LYS A 101 -8.93 -8.84 -0.08
N GLU A 102 -9.84 -9.02 -1.02
CA GLU A 102 -9.62 -9.01 -2.46
C GLU A 102 -9.27 -7.61 -3.01
N ILE A 103 -9.17 -6.59 -2.15
CA ILE A 103 -8.95 -5.19 -2.54
C ILE A 103 -7.73 -4.63 -1.84
N LEU A 104 -6.79 -4.11 -2.62
CA LEU A 104 -5.67 -3.29 -2.16
C LEU A 104 -6.06 -1.81 -2.26
N PHE A 105 -5.92 -1.08 -1.16
CA PHE A 105 -6.17 0.35 -1.09
C PHE A 105 -4.88 1.11 -1.34
N ILE A 106 -4.80 1.82 -2.46
CA ILE A 106 -3.61 2.57 -2.87
C ILE A 106 -3.90 4.06 -2.74
N LEU A 107 -3.20 4.71 -1.82
CA LEU A 107 -3.32 6.13 -1.53
C LEU A 107 -2.22 6.90 -2.27
N LYS A 108 -2.61 7.93 -3.03
CA LYS A 108 -1.65 8.73 -3.82
C LYS A 108 -1.80 10.22 -3.60
N SER A 109 -0.80 10.96 -4.07
CA SER A 109 -0.78 12.42 -4.04
C SER A 109 -0.87 12.91 -2.59
N GLU A 110 0.10 12.45 -1.79
CA GLU A 110 0.27 12.77 -0.37
C GLU A 110 0.45 14.28 -0.14
N PHE A 111 -0.19 14.79 0.91
CA PHE A 111 -0.01 16.14 1.41
C PHE A 111 -0.31 16.23 2.91
N ASN A 112 0.18 17.31 3.53
CA ASN A 112 -0.08 17.61 4.93
C ASN A 112 -0.97 18.85 5.07
N ILE A 113 -1.72 18.90 6.18
CA ILE A 113 -2.49 20.06 6.59
C ILE A 113 -1.82 20.66 7.83
N ASP A 114 -1.18 21.81 7.64
CA ASP A 114 -0.37 22.47 8.69
C ASP A 114 -1.16 23.47 9.54
N LYS A 115 -2.49 23.50 9.40
CA LYS A 115 -3.38 24.38 10.15
C LYS A 115 -4.48 23.58 10.83
N VAL A 116 -4.94 24.08 11.98
CA VAL A 116 -6.13 23.54 12.64
C VAL A 116 -7.32 23.68 11.69
N VAL A 117 -8.05 22.60 11.50
CA VAL A 117 -9.28 22.56 10.71
C VAL A 117 -10.45 22.55 11.67
N ASN A 118 -11.49 23.34 11.40
CA ASN A 118 -12.73 23.24 12.15
C ASN A 118 -13.40 21.90 11.81
N PRO A 119 -13.57 20.96 12.76
CA PRO A 119 -14.15 19.66 12.44
C PRO A 119 -15.58 19.77 11.86
N ASP A 120 -16.34 20.80 12.25
CA ASP A 120 -17.71 21.02 11.76
C ASP A 120 -17.74 21.51 10.30
N SER A 121 -16.62 21.95 9.73
CA SER A 121 -16.52 22.29 8.30
C SER A 121 -16.16 21.09 7.42
N VAL A 122 -16.08 19.88 7.99
CA VAL A 122 -15.72 18.65 7.29
C VAL A 122 -16.88 17.68 7.30
N GLU A 123 -17.21 17.16 6.13
CA GLU A 123 -18.20 16.09 5.97
C GLU A 123 -17.46 14.75 5.81
N ILE A 124 -17.78 13.78 6.67
CA ILE A 124 -17.32 12.40 6.52
C ILE A 124 -18.26 11.70 5.54
N ILE A 125 -17.74 11.32 4.38
CA ILE A 125 -18.54 10.68 3.32
C ILE A 125 -18.61 9.17 3.52
N SER A 126 -17.47 8.54 3.79
CA SER A 126 -17.38 7.10 3.96
C SER A 126 -16.14 6.72 4.77
N VAL A 127 -16.18 5.54 5.37
CA VAL A 127 -15.05 4.91 6.04
C VAL A 127 -14.94 3.47 5.56
N GLU A 128 -13.70 3.02 5.36
CA GLU A 128 -13.40 1.66 4.92
C GLU A 128 -12.21 1.14 5.72
N ASN A 129 -12.25 -0.14 6.11
CA ASN A 129 -11.03 -0.76 6.59
C ASN A 129 -10.06 -0.87 5.41
N GLY A 130 -8.90 -0.24 5.51
CA GLY A 130 -7.85 -0.25 4.49
C GLY A 130 -7.01 -1.53 4.49
N ASN A 131 -5.73 -1.40 4.17
CA ASN A 131 -4.83 -2.55 4.12
C ASN A 131 -4.55 -3.06 5.54
N VAL A 132 -4.54 -4.38 5.71
CA VAL A 132 -4.35 -5.04 7.02
C VAL A 132 -2.93 -5.60 7.21
N TYR A 133 -2.07 -5.44 6.20
CA TYR A 133 -0.66 -5.83 6.21
C TYR A 133 0.16 -4.70 5.59
N GLY A 134 1.48 -4.73 5.79
CA GLY A 134 2.40 -3.90 5.03
C GLY A 134 2.39 -4.32 3.57
N TYR A 135 2.06 -3.41 2.66
CA TYR A 135 2.16 -3.66 1.21
C TYR A 135 3.13 -2.69 0.56
N THR A 136 3.92 -3.17 -0.37
CA THR A 136 4.61 -2.34 -1.37
C THR A 136 4.08 -2.73 -2.74
N TYR A 137 4.01 -1.79 -3.67
CA TYR A 137 3.41 -2.05 -4.98
C TYR A 137 4.00 -1.11 -6.03
N SER A 138 3.76 -1.41 -7.31
CA SER A 138 4.12 -0.51 -8.41
C SER A 138 3.41 0.85 -8.26
N ASP A 139 4.17 1.94 -8.14
CA ASP A 139 3.65 3.31 -7.96
C ASP A 139 2.63 3.73 -9.02
N ASP A 140 2.74 3.20 -10.24
CA ASP A 140 1.83 3.51 -11.34
C ASP A 140 0.49 2.77 -11.28
N LEU A 141 0.34 1.77 -10.41
CA LEU A 141 -0.85 0.91 -10.31
C LEU A 141 -2.11 1.73 -10.00
N LYS A 142 -3.18 1.52 -10.76
CA LYS A 142 -4.39 2.38 -10.76
C LYS A 142 -5.65 1.60 -11.09
N GLU A 143 -6.83 2.17 -10.83
CA GLU A 143 -8.10 1.44 -10.96
C GLU A 143 -8.35 0.89 -12.37
N GLU A 144 -7.81 1.49 -13.44
CA GLU A 144 -7.96 0.95 -14.79
C GLU A 144 -7.31 -0.43 -14.96
N ASP A 145 -6.31 -0.75 -14.13
CA ASP A 145 -5.62 -2.05 -14.12
C ASP A 145 -6.53 -3.19 -13.66
N ASN A 146 -7.59 -2.90 -12.91
CA ASN A 146 -8.62 -3.87 -12.53
C ASN A 146 -9.16 -4.60 -13.75
N THR A 147 -9.24 -3.93 -14.90
CA THR A 147 -9.73 -4.50 -16.16
C THR A 147 -8.97 -5.77 -16.55
N TRP A 148 -7.65 -5.81 -16.37
CA TRP A 148 -6.84 -6.96 -16.76
C TRP A 148 -6.56 -7.88 -15.57
N LEU A 149 -6.45 -7.34 -14.35
CA LEU A 149 -6.27 -8.13 -13.13
C LEU A 149 -7.45 -9.04 -12.83
N THR A 150 -8.68 -8.59 -13.09
CA THR A 150 -9.90 -9.37 -12.83
C THR A 150 -10.35 -10.23 -14.00
N LYS A 151 -10.02 -9.83 -15.24
CA LYS A 151 -10.47 -10.52 -16.45
C LYS A 151 -9.60 -11.73 -16.80
N TYR A 152 -8.30 -11.66 -16.53
CA TYR A 152 -7.35 -12.68 -16.91
C TYR A 152 -6.86 -13.44 -15.68
N LYS A 153 -6.47 -14.69 -15.90
CA LYS A 153 -5.72 -15.45 -14.89
C LYS A 153 -4.35 -14.80 -14.74
N ILE A 154 -3.95 -14.56 -13.49
CA ILE A 154 -2.66 -13.96 -13.14
C ILE A 154 -1.73 -15.05 -12.64
N GLU A 155 -0.46 -14.99 -13.03
CA GLU A 155 0.61 -15.84 -12.51
C GLU A 155 1.61 -15.02 -11.71
N LYS A 156 2.16 -15.61 -10.64
CA LYS A 156 3.40 -15.13 -10.00
C LYS A 156 4.56 -15.49 -10.92
N LEU A 157 5.32 -14.49 -11.35
CA LEU A 157 6.50 -14.71 -12.20
C LEU A 157 7.66 -15.24 -11.37
N PHE A 158 8.05 -14.50 -10.34
CA PHE A 158 9.10 -14.85 -9.38
C PHE A 158 9.15 -13.81 -8.26
N GLU A 159 9.85 -14.17 -7.19
CA GLU A 159 10.23 -13.29 -6.10
C GLU A 159 11.62 -12.71 -6.37
N PHE A 160 11.83 -11.42 -6.10
CA PHE A 160 13.10 -10.73 -6.24
C PHE A 160 13.19 -9.74 -5.09
N VAL A 161 14.22 -9.84 -4.25
CA VAL A 161 14.29 -9.19 -2.91
C VAL A 161 13.45 -9.91 -1.85
N ASP A 162 14.16 -10.64 -0.98
CA ASP A 162 13.70 -11.26 0.26
C ASP A 162 14.70 -10.88 1.36
N GLU A 163 14.40 -9.79 2.08
CA GLU A 163 15.22 -9.33 3.21
C GLU A 163 14.57 -9.66 4.56
N GLY A 164 13.80 -10.75 4.60
CA GLY A 164 13.19 -11.31 5.81
C GLY A 164 12.03 -10.51 6.42
N ILE A 165 11.90 -9.23 6.06
CA ILE A 165 10.82 -8.34 6.52
C ILE A 165 9.87 -8.01 5.36
N CYS A 166 10.36 -7.93 4.12
CA CYS A 166 9.52 -7.72 2.94
C CYS A 166 9.87 -8.72 1.82
N HIS A 167 8.83 -9.31 1.23
CA HIS A 167 8.90 -10.16 0.03
C HIS A 167 8.31 -9.40 -1.15
N MET A 168 9.06 -9.22 -2.24
CA MET A 168 8.54 -8.55 -3.44
C MET A 168 8.32 -9.55 -4.57
N ASN A 169 7.09 -9.59 -5.07
CA ASN A 169 6.68 -10.53 -6.11
C ASN A 169 6.28 -9.78 -7.38
N LEU A 170 6.67 -10.31 -8.53
CA LEU A 170 6.13 -9.87 -9.81
C LEU A 170 4.98 -10.75 -10.26
N TYR A 171 3.98 -10.10 -10.84
CA TYR A 171 2.78 -10.73 -11.36
C TYR A 171 2.49 -10.25 -12.78
N ALA A 172 1.95 -11.14 -13.60
CA ALA A 172 1.51 -10.84 -14.96
C ALA A 172 0.36 -11.75 -15.38
N ILE A 173 -0.23 -11.48 -16.54
CA ILE A 173 -1.19 -12.39 -17.17
C ILE A 173 -0.49 -13.73 -17.46
N ASP A 174 -1.16 -14.82 -17.10
CA ASP A 174 -0.67 -16.20 -17.28
C ASP A 174 -0.24 -16.45 -18.73
N GLY A 175 1.00 -16.88 -18.92
CA GLY A 175 1.60 -17.17 -20.23
C GLY A 175 2.12 -15.94 -20.99
N ALA A 176 1.98 -14.72 -20.47
CA ALA A 176 2.50 -13.51 -21.11
C ALA A 176 4.04 -13.43 -21.06
N VAL A 177 4.66 -14.10 -20.09
CA VAL A 177 6.11 -14.08 -19.88
C VAL A 177 6.66 -15.50 -19.84
N ASN A 178 7.50 -15.87 -20.81
CA ASN A 178 8.11 -17.20 -20.84
C ASN A 178 9.28 -17.35 -19.83
N GLU A 179 9.68 -18.59 -19.56
CA GLU A 179 10.74 -18.93 -18.57
C GLU A 179 12.12 -18.32 -18.87
N GLN A 180 12.46 -18.10 -20.14
CA GLN A 180 13.71 -17.41 -20.47
C GLN A 180 13.62 -15.93 -20.08
N ARG A 181 12.49 -15.29 -20.37
CA ARG A 181 12.25 -13.89 -20.01
C ARG A 181 12.13 -13.72 -18.51
N LYS A 182 11.48 -14.63 -17.77
CA LYS A 182 11.42 -14.60 -16.30
C LYS A 182 12.82 -14.55 -15.69
N ARG A 183 13.73 -15.42 -16.14
CA ARG A 183 15.14 -15.41 -15.69
C ARG A 183 15.86 -14.09 -15.96
N VAL A 184 15.74 -13.57 -17.18
CA VAL A 184 16.36 -12.28 -17.55
C VAL A 184 15.81 -11.13 -16.70
N LEU A 185 14.49 -11.09 -16.47
CA LEU A 185 13.88 -10.05 -15.64
C LEU A 185 14.36 -10.14 -14.19
N LYS A 186 14.49 -11.35 -13.65
CA LYS A 186 15.01 -11.56 -12.29
C LYS A 186 16.43 -11.02 -12.15
N ASP A 187 17.32 -11.35 -13.10
CA ASP A 187 18.70 -10.87 -13.07
C ASP A 187 18.79 -9.34 -13.16
N ILE A 188 17.95 -8.71 -14.00
CA ILE A 188 17.87 -7.25 -14.13
C ILE A 188 17.46 -6.61 -12.80
N LEU A 189 16.42 -7.14 -12.15
CA LEU A 189 15.90 -6.58 -10.90
C LEU A 189 16.83 -6.82 -9.72
N ASP A 190 17.41 -8.02 -9.61
CA ASP A 190 18.41 -8.33 -8.59
C ASP A 190 19.64 -7.41 -8.72
N GLN A 191 20.05 -7.09 -9.96
CA GLN A 191 21.14 -6.14 -10.21
C GLN A 191 20.72 -4.70 -9.88
N ALA A 192 19.53 -4.27 -10.30
CA ALA A 192 19.02 -2.94 -10.01
C ALA A 192 18.86 -2.69 -8.49
N ALA A 193 18.37 -3.69 -7.75
CA ALA A 193 18.25 -3.64 -6.29
C ALA A 193 19.60 -3.48 -5.59
N LYS A 194 20.67 -4.13 -6.10
CA LYS A 194 22.04 -3.97 -5.58
C LYS A 194 22.63 -2.60 -5.88
N GLU A 195 22.21 -1.94 -6.95
CA GLU A 195 22.71 -0.62 -7.33
C GLU A 195 22.13 0.47 -6.43
N ASN A 196 20.79 0.58 -6.35
CA ASN A 196 20.06 1.43 -5.40
C ASN A 196 18.54 1.34 -5.65
N SER A 197 17.77 1.94 -4.73
CA SER A 197 16.31 1.99 -4.81
C SER A 197 15.76 2.69 -6.05
N ASN A 198 16.36 3.81 -6.48
CA ASN A 198 15.87 4.57 -7.64
C ASN A 198 15.98 3.74 -8.92
N ARG A 199 17.10 3.03 -9.10
CA ARG A 199 17.32 2.15 -10.23
C ARG A 199 16.30 1.01 -10.25
N LEU A 200 15.99 0.43 -9.08
CA LEU A 200 14.96 -0.60 -9.00
C LEU A 200 13.60 -0.04 -9.44
N GLN A 201 13.21 1.13 -8.94
CA GLN A 201 11.95 1.78 -9.30
C GLN A 201 11.86 2.10 -10.80
N GLU A 202 12.95 2.54 -11.44
CA GLU A 202 12.98 2.74 -12.89
C GLU A 202 12.69 1.45 -13.67
N GLU A 203 13.23 0.31 -13.23
CA GLU A 203 12.97 -0.98 -13.87
C GLU A 203 11.52 -1.42 -13.62
N LEU A 204 11.00 -1.28 -12.40
CA LEU A 204 9.60 -1.57 -12.08
C LEU A 204 8.63 -0.73 -12.93
N HIS A 205 8.90 0.56 -13.13
CA HIS A 205 8.10 1.43 -14.00
C HIS A 205 8.09 0.94 -15.47
N LYS A 206 9.22 0.43 -15.98
CA LYS A 206 9.28 -0.16 -17.33
C LYS A 206 8.47 -1.45 -17.44
N LEU A 207 8.42 -2.25 -16.38
CA LEU A 207 7.63 -3.48 -16.31
C LEU A 207 6.14 -3.19 -16.23
N TYR A 208 5.73 -2.15 -15.51
CA TYR A 208 4.34 -1.73 -15.45
C TYR A 208 3.73 -1.49 -16.84
N LYS A 209 4.49 -0.85 -17.76
CA LYS A 209 4.07 -0.64 -19.16
C LYS A 209 3.82 -1.94 -19.95
N GLN A 210 4.34 -3.06 -19.47
CA GLN A 210 4.16 -4.40 -20.04
C GLN A 210 3.06 -5.19 -19.31
N ARG A 211 2.27 -4.56 -18.43
CA ARG A 211 1.30 -5.21 -17.53
C ARG A 211 1.95 -6.26 -16.63
N ILE A 212 3.15 -5.95 -16.18
CA ILE A 212 3.84 -6.70 -15.14
C ILE A 212 3.88 -5.78 -13.93
N ILE A 213 3.21 -6.19 -12.85
CA ILE A 213 3.11 -5.39 -11.63
C ILE A 213 3.92 -6.04 -10.51
N MET A 214 4.43 -5.20 -9.63
CA MET A 214 5.00 -5.63 -8.36
C MET A 214 3.94 -5.47 -7.27
N ILE A 215 3.75 -6.52 -6.49
CA ILE A 215 3.06 -6.45 -5.20
C ILE A 215 3.95 -7.20 -4.22
N GLY A 216 4.36 -6.52 -3.16
CA GLY A 216 5.15 -7.06 -2.08
C GLY A 216 4.44 -6.97 -0.75
N PHE A 217 4.82 -7.87 0.15
CA PHE A 217 4.27 -8.03 1.48
C PHE A 217 5.36 -7.75 2.48
N CYS A 218 5.07 -6.91 3.46
CA CYS A 218 5.96 -6.60 4.55
C CYS A 218 5.34 -7.09 5.86
N SER A 219 6.05 -7.98 6.56
CA SER A 219 5.79 -8.29 7.96
C SER A 219 6.39 -7.19 8.83
N CYS A 220 5.80 -6.94 10.00
CA CYS A 220 6.28 -5.97 10.98
C CYS A 220 6.44 -6.66 12.32
#